data_AF-A0A2J6X6E7-F1
#
_entry.id   AF-A0A2J6X6E7-F1
#
_cell.length_a   1.000
_cell.length_b   1.000
_cell.length_c   1.000
_cell.angle_alpha   90.00
_cell.angle_beta   90.00
_cell.angle_gamma   90.00
#
_symmetry.space_group_name_H-M   'P 1'
#
loop_
_entity.id
_entity.type
_entity.pdbx_description
1 polymer ?
#
loop_
_entity_poly.entity_id
_entity_poly.type
_entity_poly.pdbx_seq_one_letter_code
_entity_poly.pdbx_strand_id
1 'polypeptide(L)'
;DVEARIAAPLTTIPAHPPERAIGQIARLVAERGVRRVVVGLPLTMRGEHGPQAAAVQRFVDALAAVLNCPVEMFDERLTSVAAEQMLRNLGLKPAKIKEQIDQVAASIILQDYLNARRNPF
;
A
#
# COMPACT_ATOMS: atom_id res chain seq x y z
N ASP A 1 -13.04 -7.78 10.11
CA ASP A 1 -12.27 -7.92 11.36
C ASP A 1 -12.48 -6.67 12.20
N VAL A 2 -13.17 -6.79 13.33
CA VAL A 2 -13.61 -5.65 14.15
C VAL A 2 -12.43 -5.00 14.88
N GLU A 3 -11.28 -5.68 14.91
CA GLU A 3 -10.05 -5.20 15.56
C GLU A 3 -8.89 -4.88 14.60
N ALA A 4 -9.10 -4.97 13.28
CA ALA A 4 -8.06 -4.72 12.26
C ALA A 4 -6.70 -5.35 12.61
N ARG A 5 -6.69 -6.66 12.87
CA ARG A 5 -5.53 -7.40 13.39
C ARG A 5 -4.60 -7.90 12.29
N ILE A 6 -5.13 -8.20 11.11
CA ILE A 6 -4.38 -8.84 10.03
C ILE A 6 -4.67 -8.14 8.69
N ALA A 7 -3.62 -7.75 7.98
CA ALA A 7 -3.69 -7.30 6.60
C ALA A 7 -3.68 -8.51 5.65
N ALA A 8 -4.52 -8.44 4.61
CA ALA A 8 -4.58 -9.46 3.57
C ALA A 8 -4.66 -8.80 2.19
N PRO A 9 -4.07 -9.42 1.15
CA PRO A 9 -4.15 -8.90 -0.20
C PRO A 9 -5.60 -8.99 -0.71
N LEU A 10 -6.02 -7.98 -1.46
CA LEU A 10 -7.34 -7.93 -2.08
C LEU A 10 -7.28 -8.05 -3.59
N THR A 11 -6.55 -7.14 -4.24
CA THR A 11 -6.44 -7.07 -5.69
C THR A 11 -5.25 -6.19 -6.10
N THR A 12 -4.91 -6.19 -7.39
CA THR A 12 -3.94 -5.26 -7.99
C THR A 12 -4.65 -4.37 -9.00
N ILE A 13 -4.49 -3.06 -8.86
CA ILE A 13 -5.03 -2.07 -9.79
C ILE A 13 -3.88 -1.50 -10.63
N PRO A 14 -3.96 -1.54 -11.97
CA PRO A 14 -2.98 -0.88 -12.82
C PRO A 14 -2.96 0.63 -12.56
N ALA A 15 -1.76 1.19 -12.37
CA ALA A 15 -1.60 2.61 -12.03
C ALA A 15 -1.90 3.57 -13.20
N HIS A 16 -1.91 3.07 -14.44
CA HIS A 16 -2.13 3.89 -15.63
C HIS A 16 -3.35 3.45 -16.43
N PRO A 17 -4.19 4.40 -16.89
CA PRO A 17 -4.10 5.84 -16.60
C PRO A 17 -4.58 6.16 -15.17
N PRO A 18 -4.05 7.22 -14.52
CA PRO A 18 -4.26 7.48 -13.10
C PRO A 18 -5.72 7.76 -12.75
N GLU A 19 -6.48 8.41 -13.65
CA GLU A 19 -7.91 8.71 -13.39
C GLU A 19 -8.72 7.42 -13.24
N ARG A 20 -8.40 6.40 -14.05
CA ARG A 20 -9.02 5.08 -13.97
C ARG A 20 -8.68 4.38 -12.66
N ALA A 21 -7.41 4.42 -12.24
CA ALA A 21 -6.97 3.82 -10.98
C ALA A 21 -7.70 4.46 -9.79
N ILE A 22 -7.74 5.80 -9.75
CA ILE A 22 -8.44 6.59 -8.72
C ILE A 22 -9.93 6.22 -8.67
N GLY A 23 -10.60 6.16 -9.83
CA GLY A 23 -12.01 5.78 -9.89
C GLY A 23 -12.29 4.36 -9.38
N GLN A 24 -11.41 3.40 -9.68
CA GLN A 24 -11.52 2.03 -9.16
C GLN A 24 -11.30 1.95 -7.65
N ILE A 25 -10.33 2.70 -7.11
CA ILE A 25 -10.08 2.78 -5.68
C ILE A 25 -11.28 3.41 -4.96
N ALA A 26 -11.80 4.52 -5.47
CA ALA A 26 -12.96 5.20 -4.91
C ALA A 26 -14.20 4.29 -4.85
N ARG A 27 -14.43 3.53 -5.92
CA ARG A 27 -15.50 2.53 -5.97
C ARG A 27 -15.32 1.46 -4.87
N LEU A 28 -14.13 0.89 -4.73
CA LEU A 28 -13.85 -0.12 -3.70
C LEU A 28 -14.01 0.43 -2.28
N VAL A 29 -13.58 1.68 -2.06
CA VAL A 29 -13.73 2.38 -0.78
C VAL A 29 -15.20 2.50 -0.41
N ALA A 30 -16.04 2.94 -1.35
CA ALA A 30 -17.48 3.08 -1.15
C ALA A 30 -18.17 1.72 -0.93
N GLU A 31 -17.94 0.74 -1.82
CA GLU A 31 -18.58 -0.57 -1.76
C GLU A 31 -18.27 -1.35 -0.48
N ARG A 32 -17.06 -1.17 0.07
CA ARG A 32 -16.60 -1.91 1.26
C ARG A 32 -16.72 -1.12 2.56
N GLY A 33 -17.19 0.13 2.52
CA GLY A 33 -17.22 1.01 3.69
C GLY A 33 -15.85 1.22 4.32
N VAL A 34 -14.82 1.41 3.48
CA VAL A 34 -13.44 1.61 3.95
C VAL A 34 -13.38 2.90 4.77
N ARG A 35 -12.83 2.80 5.99
CA ARG A 35 -12.74 3.92 6.94
C ARG A 35 -11.45 4.73 6.82
N ARG A 36 -10.46 4.19 6.13
CA ARG A 36 -9.12 4.78 5.95
C ARG A 36 -8.38 4.11 4.82
N VAL A 37 -7.66 4.90 4.03
CA VAL A 37 -6.70 4.43 3.03
C VAL A 37 -5.30 4.73 3.52
N VAL A 38 -4.40 3.76 3.38
CA VAL A 38 -2.97 3.90 3.67
C VAL A 38 -2.21 3.72 2.36
N VAL A 39 -1.29 4.64 2.07
CA VAL A 39 -0.45 4.62 0.87
C VAL A 39 1.01 4.56 1.30
N GLY A 40 1.76 3.61 0.73
CA GLY A 40 3.21 3.52 0.96
C GLY A 40 3.94 4.74 0.45
N LEU A 41 4.83 5.31 1.27
CA LEU A 41 5.69 6.43 0.95
C LEU A 41 7.12 5.89 0.74
N PRO A 42 7.61 5.84 -0.51
CA PRO A 42 8.95 5.35 -0.81
C PRO A 42 9.99 6.40 -0.40
N LEU A 43 10.45 6.29 0.84
CA LEU A 43 11.58 7.05 1.34
C LEU A 43 12.89 6.36 0.99
N THR A 44 13.94 7.16 0.76
CA THR A 44 15.29 6.61 0.66
C THR A 44 15.71 5.99 2.00
N MET A 45 16.78 5.20 2.00
CA MET A 45 17.35 4.65 3.25
C MET A 45 17.74 5.74 4.27
N ARG A 46 17.97 6.97 3.82
CA ARG A 46 18.25 8.14 4.68
C ARG A 46 17.00 8.87 5.16
N GLY A 47 15.80 8.40 4.78
CA GLY A 47 14.52 9.04 5.10
C GLY A 47 14.17 10.22 4.18
N GLU A 48 14.95 10.45 3.13
CA GLU A 48 14.76 11.59 2.22
C GLU A 48 13.70 11.28 1.15
N HIS A 49 12.98 12.31 0.72
CA HIS A 49 11.98 12.24 -0.34
C HIS A 49 12.66 12.24 -1.72
N GLY A 50 12.51 11.15 -2.47
CA GLY A 50 12.94 11.09 -3.87
C GLY A 50 11.86 11.53 -4.87
N PRO A 51 12.16 11.51 -6.19
CA PRO A 51 11.17 11.77 -7.24
C PRO A 51 9.92 10.88 -7.16
N GLN A 52 10.09 9.64 -6.70
CA GLN A 52 8.99 8.71 -6.48
C GLN A 52 8.07 9.15 -5.35
N ALA A 53 8.63 9.64 -4.23
CA ALA A 53 7.83 10.19 -3.13
C ALA A 53 6.98 11.37 -3.59
N ALA A 54 7.51 12.24 -4.45
CA ALA A 54 6.75 13.34 -5.05
C ALA A 54 5.61 12.84 -5.97
N ALA A 55 5.82 11.76 -6.72
CA ALA A 55 4.77 11.14 -7.54
C ALA A 55 3.67 10.52 -6.69
N VAL A 56 4.05 9.82 -5.61
CA VAL A 56 3.11 9.26 -4.63
C VAL A 56 2.31 10.37 -3.96
N GLN A 57 2.95 11.49 -3.56
CA GLN A 57 2.25 12.62 -2.96
C GLN A 57 1.14 13.15 -3.88
N ARG A 58 1.44 13.39 -5.15
CA ARG A 58 0.42 13.86 -6.11
C ARG A 58 -0.73 12.86 -6.27
N PHE A 59 -0.43 11.56 -6.23
CA PHE A 59 -1.45 10.52 -6.29
C PHE A 59 -2.32 10.49 -5.03
N VAL A 60 -1.70 10.64 -3.85
CA VAL A 60 -2.39 10.77 -2.55
C VAL A 60 -3.30 11.99 -2.54
N ASP A 61 -2.83 13.13 -3.02
CA ASP A 61 -3.63 14.37 -3.07
C ASP A 61 -4.86 14.18 -3.98
N ALA A 62 -4.67 13.53 -5.14
CA ALA A 62 -5.75 13.22 -6.06
C ALA A 62 -6.76 12.21 -5.49
N LEU A 63 -6.30 11.20 -4.73
CA LEU A 63 -7.17 10.29 -4.00
C LEU A 63 -7.95 11.02 -2.91
N ALA A 64 -7.28 11.82 -2.08
CA ALA A 64 -7.90 12.55 -0.99
C ALA A 64 -8.99 13.52 -1.48
N ALA A 65 -8.86 14.05 -2.70
CA ALA A 65 -9.87 14.90 -3.31
C ALA A 65 -11.19 14.17 -3.67
N VAL A 66 -11.16 12.84 -3.84
CA VAL A 66 -12.34 12.06 -4.27
C VAL A 66 -12.86 11.07 -3.22
N LEU A 67 -12.04 10.74 -2.22
CA LEU A 67 -12.41 9.79 -1.18
C LEU A 67 -13.12 10.48 -0.01
N ASN A 68 -14.10 9.78 0.56
CA ASN A 68 -14.84 10.21 1.73
C ASN A 68 -14.21 9.78 3.07
N CYS A 69 -12.97 9.27 3.03
CA CYS A 69 -12.24 8.81 4.21
C CYS A 69 -10.80 9.34 4.19
N PRO A 70 -10.12 9.38 5.36
CA PRO A 70 -8.74 9.85 5.42
C PRO A 70 -7.80 8.99 4.58
N VAL A 71 -6.91 9.65 3.86
CA VAL A 71 -5.77 9.04 3.15
C VAL A 71 -4.50 9.39 3.92
N GLU A 72 -3.80 8.38 4.43
CA GLU A 72 -2.57 8.53 5.19
C GLU A 72 -1.40 7.92 4.43
N MET A 73 -0.23 8.56 4.52
CA MET A 73 1.00 7.99 4.00
C MET A 73 1.76 7.27 5.11
N PHE A 74 2.38 6.15 4.78
CA PHE A 74 3.18 5.37 5.72
C PHE A 74 4.53 5.00 5.12
N ASP A 75 5.58 5.09 5.92
CA ASP A 75 6.95 4.79 5.50
C ASP A 75 7.07 3.34 5.00
N GLU A 76 7.51 3.17 3.75
CA GLU A 76 7.57 1.89 3.05
C GLU A 76 8.98 1.25 3.07
N ARG A 77 9.94 1.78 3.83
CA ARG A 77 11.31 1.23 3.82
C ARG A 77 11.33 -0.30 4.04
N LEU A 78 12.08 -1.00 3.17
CA LEU A 78 12.33 -2.45 3.19
C LEU A 78 11.17 -3.39 2.79
N THR A 79 9.96 -2.89 2.50
CA THR A 79 8.80 -3.77 2.21
C THR A 79 8.96 -4.61 0.96
N SER A 80 9.45 -4.07 -0.16
CA SER A 80 9.60 -4.85 -1.40
C SER A 80 10.66 -5.96 -1.27
N VAL A 81 11.75 -5.68 -0.55
CA VAL A 81 12.80 -6.68 -0.27
C VAL A 81 12.28 -7.76 0.68
N ALA A 82 11.53 -7.37 1.72
CA ALA A 82 10.89 -8.32 2.63
C ALA A 82 9.84 -9.18 1.91
N ALA A 83 9.03 -8.59 1.03
CA ALA A 83 8.05 -9.29 0.21
C ALA A 83 8.73 -10.30 -0.73
N GLU A 84 9.80 -9.88 -1.42
CA GLU A 84 10.57 -10.76 -2.29
C GLU A 84 11.17 -11.94 -1.51
N GLN A 85 11.80 -11.67 -0.36
CA GLN A 85 12.39 -12.72 0.48
C GLN A 85 11.33 -13.69 1.01
N MET A 86 10.17 -13.19 1.43
CA MET A 86 9.03 -14.02 1.86
C MET A 86 8.59 -14.96 0.74
N LEU A 87 8.37 -14.44 -0.47
CA LEU A 87 7.92 -15.24 -1.60
C LEU A 87 8.99 -16.26 -2.05
N ARG A 88 10.27 -15.90 -1.99
CA ARG A 88 11.40 -16.85 -2.22
C ARG A 88 11.41 -17.98 -1.19
N ASN A 89 11.21 -17.66 0.09
CA ASN A 89 11.17 -18.65 1.17
C ASN A 89 9.99 -19.63 1.03
N LEU A 90 8.90 -19.19 0.40
CA LEU A 90 7.76 -20.05 0.02
C LEU A 90 8.03 -20.93 -1.22
N GLY A 91 9.24 -20.89 -1.78
CA GLY A 91 9.65 -21.71 -2.93
C GLY A 91 9.09 -21.23 -4.27
N LEU A 92 8.58 -19.99 -4.35
CA LEU A 92 8.04 -19.44 -5.59
C LEU A 92 9.15 -19.14 -6.61
N LYS A 93 8.86 -19.44 -7.87
CA LYS A 93 9.76 -19.12 -8.99
C LYS A 93 9.75 -17.61 -9.26
N PRO A 94 10.84 -17.03 -9.82
CA PRO A 94 10.94 -15.59 -10.09
C PRO A 94 9.76 -14.97 -10.84
N ALA A 95 9.19 -15.68 -11.83
CA ALA A 95 8.02 -15.22 -12.57
C ALA A 95 6.80 -15.03 -11.65
N LYS A 96 6.55 -16.00 -10.76
CA LYS A 96 5.45 -15.93 -9.78
C LYS A 96 5.68 -14.90 -8.69
N ILE A 97 6.94 -14.68 -8.30
CA ILE A 97 7.30 -13.60 -7.38
C ILE A 97 6.91 -12.25 -7.99
N LYS A 98 7.31 -12.01 -9.25
CA LYS A 98 6.99 -10.75 -9.95
C LYS A 98 5.48 -10.49 -10.08
N GLU A 99 4.68 -11.55 -10.20
CA GLU A 99 3.21 -11.45 -10.24
C GLU A 99 2.59 -11.07 -8.87
N GLN A 100 3.24 -11.45 -7.76
CA GLN A 100 2.65 -11.32 -6.42
C GLN A 100 3.29 -10.25 -5.54
N ILE A 101 4.50 -9.78 -5.89
CA ILE A 101 5.31 -8.89 -5.06
C ILE A 101 4.55 -7.63 -4.63
N ASP A 102 3.78 -7.02 -5.53
CA ASP A 102 3.02 -5.79 -5.23
C ASP A 102 1.92 -6.03 -4.19
N GLN A 103 1.19 -7.16 -4.29
CA GLN A 103 0.13 -7.50 -3.34
C GLN A 103 0.69 -7.82 -1.95
N VAL A 104 1.83 -8.52 -1.91
CA VAL A 104 2.51 -8.84 -0.65
C VAL A 104 3.09 -7.59 -0.03
N ALA A 105 3.75 -6.72 -0.80
CA ALA A 105 4.26 -5.44 -0.31
C ALA A 105 3.15 -4.57 0.28
N ALA A 106 2.01 -4.42 -0.42
CA ALA A 106 0.86 -3.68 0.08
C ALA A 106 0.30 -4.25 1.40
N SER A 107 0.30 -5.57 1.54
CA SER A 107 -0.16 -6.23 2.77
C SER A 107 0.81 -6.00 3.93
N ILE A 108 2.12 -6.01 3.68
CA ILE A 108 3.15 -5.73 4.69
C ILE A 108 3.02 -4.28 5.17
N ILE A 109 2.90 -3.30 4.26
CA ILE A 109 2.72 -1.88 4.61
C ILE A 109 1.51 -1.69 5.53
N LEU A 110 0.37 -2.28 5.16
CA LEU A 110 -0.85 -2.17 5.97
C LEU A 110 -0.67 -2.86 7.32
N GLN A 111 -0.02 -4.02 7.37
CA GLN A 111 0.26 -4.71 8.62
C GLN A 111 1.15 -3.89 9.55
N ASP A 112 2.21 -3.29 9.02
CA ASP A 112 3.15 -2.45 9.78
C ASP A 112 2.46 -1.19 10.30
N TYR A 113 1.62 -0.56 9.48
CA TYR A 113 0.79 0.56 9.89
C TYR A 113 -0.16 0.20 11.04
N LEU A 114 -0.85 -0.95 10.96
CA LEU A 114 -1.74 -1.42 12.02
C LEU A 114 -0.97 -1.74 13.31
N ASN A 115 0.22 -2.33 13.20
CA ASN A 115 1.09 -2.61 14.33
C ASN A 115 1.56 -1.32 15.02
N ALA A 116 2.02 -0.33 14.25
CA ALA A 116 2.47 0.96 14.77
C ALA A 116 1.36 1.71 15.52
N ARG A 117 0.11 1.62 15.03
CA ARG A 117 -1.06 2.21 15.72
C ARG A 117 -1.47 1.48 16.99
N ARG A 118 -1.20 0.17 17.08
CA ARG A 118 -1.53 -0.64 18.26
C ARG A 118 -0.52 -0.44 19.39
N ASN A 119 0.73 -0.16 19.05
CA ASN A 119 1.79 0.12 20.02
C ASN A 119 2.38 1.51 19.75
N PRO A 120 1.63 2.59 20.05
CA PRO A 120 2.20 3.93 20.03
C PRO A 120 3.26 3.98 21.13
N PHE A 121 4.52 3.95 20.74
CA PHE A 121 5.60 4.34 21.65
C PHE A 121 5.45 5.82 22.02
#